data_AF-A0AAU6FPM5-F1
#
_entry.id   AF-A0AAU6FPM5-F1
#
_cell.length_a   1.000
_cell.length_b   1.000
_cell.length_c   1.000
_cell.angle_alpha   90.00
_cell.angle_beta   90.00
_cell.angle_gamma   90.00
#
_symmetry.space_group_name_H-M   'P 1'
#
loop_
_entity.id
_entity.type
_entity.pdbx_description
1 polymer ?
#
loop_
_entity_poly.entity_id
_entity_poly.type
_entity_poly.pdbx_seq_one_letter_code
_entity_poly.pdbx_strand_id
1 'polypeptide(L)'
;MAATRRPIALAAAVTTAAALGAAFALPALAAESSPQGAAAAPEMELKDGTLDWGFKESFRKYIGAAGKITVKDGATQAAGNGVFTFVNGKGTYDMTTHGTDTAFQGGVNFSAHGGVLDITLSDVKLSTAGKGGAITADVATPQGTANDVAVADLDLSAVRPGQGAGGTMVFKDIPAKLTKAGSAAFNGQYKEGEVLDPATLTVKAVAAPTEKPTEKPTEKPTEKPTEKPTEKPTEKPTTKPTAKPTESAPKPSPSTTATDKPAADPGAIVDGTLDWGVKASFRSYVTGPIAHGKAETTAGATASGNGYRFPDATGRFDAGKQTLSALFDGKVRFLGHEEDGAYTLDLSLTNLEIQADGTKGRLIADVSTKDRATKKVATYTGLAVADLKLPAGGLTARNGVVTLSAVPATLTADGTKAFGGMYPAGERLDALTVAVALDKNAELPSTGGSTGGSSTTSGSAAGGSVGGGGTVGGSGALASTGAGLPAGALIAASGVIVAAGAGAVVVARRRRTV
;
A
#
# COMPACT_ATOMS: atom_id res chain seq x y z
N MET A 1 43.33 -50.92 16.37
CA MET A 1 44.67 -50.97 15.72
C MET A 1 44.67 -50.06 14.49
N ALA A 2 45.77 -49.99 13.74
CA ALA A 2 46.05 -49.09 12.59
C ALA A 2 44.84 -48.79 11.67
N ALA A 3 44.57 -47.57 11.16
CA ALA A 3 45.40 -46.43 10.70
C ALA A 3 45.82 -46.47 9.21
N THR A 4 45.71 -45.31 8.53
CA THR A 4 46.19 -44.99 7.16
C THR A 4 45.53 -45.76 5.98
N ARG A 5 45.53 -45.29 4.71
CA ARG A 5 46.23 -44.19 4.00
C ARG A 5 45.38 -43.70 2.77
N ARG A 6 45.61 -42.47 2.30
CA ARG A 6 45.35 -42.00 0.88
C ARG A 6 46.65 -42.23 0.05
N PRO A 7 46.86 -41.77 -1.23
CA PRO A 7 46.00 -41.09 -2.24
C PRO A 7 46.17 -41.71 -3.68
N ILE A 8 46.32 -40.87 -4.74
CA ILE A 8 46.80 -41.15 -6.14
C ILE A 8 45.69 -41.54 -7.17
N ALA A 9 45.65 -41.04 -8.43
CA ALA A 9 46.22 -39.81 -9.04
C ALA A 9 45.60 -39.50 -10.44
N LEU A 10 46.10 -38.41 -11.04
CA LEU A 10 45.80 -37.74 -12.32
C LEU A 10 45.48 -38.56 -13.59
N ALA A 11 44.56 -37.98 -14.36
CA ALA A 11 44.62 -37.60 -15.79
C ALA A 11 44.90 -38.63 -16.92
N ALA A 12 44.04 -38.56 -17.94
CA ALA A 12 44.40 -38.67 -19.36
C ALA A 12 43.54 -37.69 -20.16
N ALA A 13 44.09 -37.08 -21.22
CA ALA A 13 43.36 -36.22 -22.16
C ALA A 13 43.51 -36.77 -23.57
N VAL A 14 42.43 -36.78 -24.35
CA VAL A 14 42.46 -37.10 -25.78
C VAL A 14 41.57 -36.11 -26.53
N THR A 15 42.19 -35.25 -27.32
CA THR A 15 41.51 -34.40 -28.30
C THR A 15 41.37 -35.15 -29.62
N THR A 16 40.15 -35.27 -30.14
CA THR A 16 39.93 -35.79 -31.50
C THR A 16 39.01 -34.84 -32.26
N ALA A 17 39.56 -34.12 -33.24
CA ALA A 17 38.77 -33.33 -34.17
C ALA A 17 38.36 -34.21 -35.36
N ALA A 18 37.10 -34.13 -35.76
CA ALA A 18 36.59 -34.80 -36.96
C ALA A 18 35.74 -33.81 -37.78
N ALA A 19 36.33 -33.30 -38.86
CA ALA A 19 35.60 -32.51 -39.85
C ALA A 19 35.06 -33.44 -40.93
N LEU A 20 33.76 -33.39 -41.19
CA LEU A 20 33.12 -34.01 -42.34
C LEU A 20 32.21 -32.98 -43.01
N GLY A 21 32.64 -32.50 -44.19
CA GLY A 21 31.80 -31.69 -45.06
C GLY A 21 30.91 -32.58 -45.93
N ALA A 22 29.66 -32.20 -46.10
CA ALA A 22 28.74 -32.78 -47.08
C ALA A 22 28.22 -31.65 -47.98
N ALA A 23 28.70 -31.61 -49.22
CA ALA A 23 28.22 -30.63 -50.20
C ALA A 23 26.96 -31.15 -50.89
N PHE A 24 25.87 -30.38 -50.82
CA PHE A 24 24.71 -30.55 -51.69
C PHE A 24 24.63 -29.37 -52.65
N ALA A 25 24.66 -29.67 -53.95
CA ALA A 25 24.46 -28.66 -54.99
C ALA A 25 22.98 -28.31 -55.12
N LEU A 26 22.67 -27.02 -55.19
CA LEU A 26 21.36 -26.50 -55.58
C LEU A 26 21.47 -25.84 -56.97
N PRO A 27 20.43 -25.94 -57.82
CA PRO A 27 20.45 -25.40 -59.18
C PRO A 27 20.44 -23.86 -59.19
N ALA A 28 20.94 -23.30 -60.30
CA ALA A 28 21.20 -21.87 -60.42
C ALA A 28 19.97 -21.02 -60.79
N LEU A 29 19.81 -19.90 -60.07
CA LEU A 29 19.20 -18.62 -60.43
C LEU A 29 18.00 -18.60 -61.40
N ALA A 30 16.84 -18.20 -60.85
CA ALA A 30 16.10 -17.08 -61.44
C ALA A 30 16.43 -15.83 -60.60
N ALA A 31 17.01 -14.80 -61.21
CA ALA A 31 17.40 -13.58 -60.51
C ALA A 31 16.25 -12.57 -60.51
N GLU A 32 15.36 -12.64 -59.52
CA GLU A 32 14.49 -11.49 -59.22
C GLU A 32 15.34 -10.35 -58.67
N SER A 33 15.08 -9.13 -59.16
CA SER A 33 15.81 -7.92 -58.79
C SER A 33 15.75 -7.69 -57.29
N SER A 34 16.90 -7.78 -56.61
CA SER A 34 16.97 -7.42 -55.19
C SER A 34 16.50 -5.97 -55.02
N PRO A 35 15.47 -5.69 -54.19
CA PRO A 35 15.09 -4.32 -53.94
C PRO A 35 16.28 -3.58 -53.32
N GLN A 36 16.60 -2.41 -53.88
CA GLN A 36 17.58 -1.48 -53.30
C GLN A 36 17.25 -1.34 -51.81
N GLY A 37 18.26 -1.46 -50.93
CA GLY A 37 18.04 -1.47 -49.48
C GLY A 37 17.17 -0.29 -49.06
N ALA A 38 16.01 -0.59 -48.45
CA ALA A 38 15.11 0.43 -47.97
C ALA A 38 15.87 1.37 -47.03
N ALA A 39 15.89 2.66 -47.36
CA ALA A 39 16.49 3.64 -46.46
C ALA A 39 15.79 3.54 -45.10
N ALA A 40 16.58 3.50 -44.02
CA ALA A 40 16.03 3.55 -42.68
C ALA A 40 15.14 4.79 -42.55
N ALA A 41 14.04 4.67 -41.80
CA ALA A 41 13.15 5.79 -41.58
C ALA A 41 13.93 6.97 -40.97
N PRO A 42 13.59 8.24 -41.30
CA PRO A 42 14.25 9.39 -40.72
C PRO A 42 13.92 9.51 -39.23
N GLU A 43 14.75 8.87 -38.41
CA GLU A 43 14.74 8.98 -36.95
C GLU A 43 15.48 10.24 -36.49
N MET A 44 14.86 11.01 -35.60
CA MET A 44 15.53 12.10 -34.88
C MET A 44 15.99 11.61 -33.50
N GLU A 45 17.21 11.93 -33.09
CA GLU A 45 17.66 11.68 -31.71
C GLU A 45 16.80 12.49 -30.72
N LEU A 46 16.32 11.82 -29.68
CA LEU A 46 15.68 12.44 -28.52
C LEU A 46 16.67 12.50 -27.36
N LYS A 47 16.72 13.65 -26.69
CA LYS A 47 17.53 13.85 -25.48
C LYS A 47 16.81 14.73 -24.46
N ASP A 48 17.50 14.98 -23.34
CA ASP A 48 17.08 15.85 -22.25
C ASP A 48 15.67 15.48 -21.72
N GLY A 49 15.28 14.21 -21.87
CA GLY A 49 13.92 13.75 -21.65
C GLY A 49 13.57 13.55 -20.17
N THR A 50 12.28 13.71 -19.86
CA THR A 50 11.70 13.34 -18.57
C THR A 50 10.43 12.53 -18.76
N LEU A 51 10.19 11.62 -17.81
CA LEU A 51 8.95 10.86 -17.69
C LEU A 51 8.40 11.08 -16.30
N ASP A 52 7.28 11.81 -16.21
CA ASP A 52 6.49 11.92 -14.98
C ASP A 52 5.48 10.75 -14.96
N TRP A 53 5.70 9.78 -14.08
CA TRP A 53 4.80 8.63 -13.92
C TRP A 53 4.80 8.10 -12.48
N GLY A 54 3.64 7.64 -12.00
CA GLY A 54 3.45 7.25 -10.61
C GLY A 54 3.33 5.74 -10.34
N PHE A 55 3.25 4.91 -11.38
CA PHE A 55 2.60 3.59 -11.33
C PHE A 55 1.14 3.69 -10.87
N LYS A 56 0.85 3.80 -9.57
CA LYS A 56 -0.53 3.90 -9.04
C LYS A 56 -0.61 4.70 -7.74
N GLU A 57 -1.51 5.68 -7.67
CA GLU A 57 -1.61 6.63 -6.55
C GLU A 57 -2.00 5.95 -5.23
N SER A 58 -2.97 5.03 -5.26
CA SER A 58 -3.38 4.27 -4.07
C SER A 58 -2.26 3.35 -3.56
N PHE A 59 -1.43 2.79 -4.46
CA PHE A 59 -0.24 2.03 -4.10
C PHE A 59 0.81 2.92 -3.42
N ARG A 60 1.16 4.08 -4.00
CA ARG A 60 2.12 5.00 -3.38
C ARG A 60 1.65 5.53 -2.02
N LYS A 61 0.36 5.87 -1.89
CA LYS A 61 -0.25 6.26 -0.61
C LYS A 61 -0.18 5.14 0.43
N TYR A 62 -0.39 3.89 0.02
CA TYR A 62 -0.25 2.71 0.87
C TYR A 62 1.20 2.48 1.33
N ILE A 63 2.17 2.47 0.41
CA ILE A 63 3.60 2.30 0.77
C ILE A 63 4.07 3.47 1.67
N GLY A 64 3.63 4.70 1.39
CA GLY A 64 3.92 5.87 2.22
C GLY A 64 3.33 5.84 3.64
N ALA A 65 2.41 4.90 3.93
CA ALA A 65 1.82 4.68 5.26
C ALA A 65 2.26 3.35 5.92
N ALA A 66 2.66 2.35 5.12
CA ALA A 66 3.01 1.00 5.56
C ALA A 66 4.51 0.64 5.40
N GLY A 67 5.33 1.59 4.94
CA GLY A 67 6.72 1.36 4.58
C GLY A 67 7.43 2.63 4.10
N LYS A 68 8.24 2.51 3.04
CA LYS A 68 9.08 3.56 2.49
C LYS A 68 9.15 3.47 0.97
N ILE A 69 9.10 4.62 0.31
CA ILE A 69 9.47 4.80 -1.09
C ILE A 69 10.87 5.42 -1.12
N THR A 70 11.77 4.88 -1.96
CA THR A 70 13.13 5.41 -2.14
C THR A 70 13.44 5.54 -3.63
N VAL A 71 13.57 6.77 -4.13
CA VAL A 71 14.06 7.03 -5.49
C VAL A 71 15.59 6.94 -5.55
N LYS A 72 16.13 6.54 -6.70
CA LYS A 72 17.57 6.40 -6.98
C LYS A 72 17.93 6.92 -8.38
N ASP A 73 19.23 7.02 -8.62
CA ASP A 73 19.86 7.29 -9.93
C ASP A 73 19.35 8.56 -10.63
N GLY A 74 19.02 9.61 -9.86
CA GLY A 74 18.57 10.90 -10.38
C GLY A 74 17.05 11.07 -10.50
N ALA A 75 16.26 10.01 -10.29
CA ALA A 75 14.81 10.15 -10.18
C ALA A 75 14.42 10.98 -8.94
N THR A 76 13.37 11.79 -9.07
CA THR A 76 12.77 12.56 -7.97
C THR A 76 11.32 12.15 -7.72
N GLN A 77 10.81 12.35 -6.51
CA GLN A 77 9.40 12.13 -6.18
C GLN A 77 8.71 13.44 -5.80
N ALA A 78 7.51 13.68 -6.34
CA ALA A 78 6.68 14.81 -5.96
C ALA A 78 6.13 14.69 -4.52
N ALA A 79 5.87 15.83 -3.89
CA ALA A 79 5.43 15.90 -2.49
C ALA A 79 4.15 15.09 -2.21
N GLY A 80 3.99 14.61 -0.97
CA GLY A 80 2.81 13.85 -0.55
C GLY A 80 2.73 12.42 -1.11
N ASN A 81 3.88 11.81 -1.45
CA ASN A 81 3.98 10.57 -2.21
C ASN A 81 3.38 10.68 -3.63
N GLY A 82 3.60 11.82 -4.28
CA GLY A 82 3.20 12.06 -5.67
C GLY A 82 3.98 11.20 -6.68
N VAL A 83 3.81 11.51 -7.97
CA VAL A 83 4.46 10.81 -9.08
C VAL A 83 5.99 10.91 -9.03
N PHE A 84 6.66 10.03 -9.76
CA PHE A 84 8.11 10.05 -9.96
C PHE A 84 8.45 10.76 -11.26
N THR A 85 9.49 11.57 -11.24
CA THR A 85 10.12 12.12 -12.45
C THR A 85 11.39 11.32 -12.71
N PHE A 86 11.42 10.54 -13.78
CA PHE A 86 12.63 9.96 -14.34
C PHE A 86 13.27 10.96 -15.31
N VAL A 87 14.60 10.97 -15.43
CA VAL A 87 15.36 12.11 -16.00
C VAL A 87 16.40 11.66 -17.02
N ASN A 88 17.07 12.62 -17.67
CA ASN A 88 18.13 12.39 -18.65
C ASN A 88 17.74 11.41 -19.78
N GLY A 89 16.45 11.41 -20.15
CA GLY A 89 15.88 10.51 -21.13
C GLY A 89 16.54 10.66 -22.50
N LYS A 90 16.88 9.52 -23.11
CA LYS A 90 17.50 9.43 -24.43
C LYS A 90 16.77 8.40 -25.28
N GLY A 91 16.68 8.66 -26.59
CA GLY A 91 15.86 7.84 -27.45
C GLY A 91 15.92 8.25 -28.91
N THR A 92 14.97 7.74 -29.69
CA THR A 92 14.71 8.18 -31.07
C THR A 92 13.23 8.48 -31.29
N TYR A 93 12.97 9.26 -32.34
CA TYR A 93 11.63 9.61 -32.82
C TYR A 93 11.55 9.32 -34.32
N ASP A 94 10.76 8.33 -34.71
CA ASP A 94 10.49 8.04 -36.12
C ASP A 94 9.48 9.04 -36.68
N MET A 95 9.92 9.87 -37.64
CA MET A 95 9.07 10.84 -38.31
C MET A 95 7.96 10.22 -39.17
N THR A 96 7.99 8.91 -39.41
CA THR A 96 7.04 8.16 -40.27
C THR A 96 5.85 7.63 -39.49
N THR A 97 6.10 6.92 -38.37
CA THR A 97 5.06 6.41 -37.47
C THR A 97 4.65 7.41 -36.38
N HIS A 98 5.41 8.51 -36.25
CA HIS A 98 5.36 9.47 -35.13
C HIS A 98 5.60 8.82 -33.75
N GLY A 99 6.26 7.66 -33.73
CA GLY A 99 6.61 6.92 -32.53
C GLY A 99 7.83 7.47 -31.80
N THR A 100 7.95 7.13 -30.53
CA THR A 100 9.09 7.44 -29.65
C THR A 100 9.59 6.17 -29.00
N ASP A 101 10.89 5.93 -28.96
CA ASP A 101 11.50 4.92 -28.08
C ASP A 101 12.52 5.62 -27.18
N THR A 102 12.24 5.74 -25.88
CA THR A 102 13.06 6.53 -24.94
C THR A 102 13.34 5.78 -23.64
N ALA A 103 14.61 5.65 -23.27
CA ALA A 103 15.08 5.11 -21.98
C ALA A 103 15.44 6.24 -21.02
N PHE A 104 15.10 6.12 -19.73
CA PHE A 104 15.31 7.16 -18.72
C PHE A 104 16.28 6.74 -17.62
N GLN A 105 17.07 7.70 -17.16
CA GLN A 105 17.87 7.53 -15.95
C GLN A 105 16.97 7.67 -14.71
N GLY A 106 17.04 6.68 -13.83
CA GLY A 106 16.34 6.68 -12.55
C GLY A 106 15.88 5.30 -12.12
N GLY A 107 15.44 5.21 -10.87
CA GLY A 107 14.76 4.04 -10.36
C GLY A 107 13.97 4.36 -9.09
N VAL A 108 13.07 3.46 -8.71
CA VAL A 108 12.29 3.57 -7.48
C VAL A 108 12.19 2.22 -6.79
N ASN A 109 12.51 2.19 -5.50
CA ASN A 109 12.26 1.08 -4.60
C ASN A 109 11.01 1.36 -3.76
N PHE A 110 10.14 0.36 -3.66
CA PHE A 110 8.99 0.31 -2.75
C PHE A 110 9.25 -0.79 -1.73
N SER A 111 9.45 -0.44 -0.46
CA SER A 111 9.64 -1.39 0.63
C SER A 111 8.54 -1.23 1.69
N ALA A 112 7.93 -2.32 2.12
CA ALA A 112 6.91 -2.35 3.17
C ALA A 112 6.90 -3.71 3.90
N HIS A 113 6.23 -3.79 5.05
CA HIS A 113 6.07 -5.03 5.84
C HIS A 113 7.40 -5.75 6.12
N GLY A 114 8.41 -5.02 6.58
CA GLY A 114 9.72 -5.59 6.93
C GLY A 114 10.53 -6.15 5.76
N GLY A 115 10.19 -5.81 4.51
CA GLY A 115 10.84 -6.34 3.30
C GLY A 115 10.10 -7.52 2.66
N VAL A 116 8.93 -7.92 3.17
CA VAL A 116 8.06 -8.91 2.50
C VAL A 116 7.47 -8.33 1.21
N LEU A 117 7.18 -7.03 1.20
CA LEU A 117 7.02 -6.26 -0.02
C LEU A 117 8.32 -5.48 -0.22
N ASP A 118 9.10 -5.88 -1.20
CA ASP A 118 10.25 -5.13 -1.71
C ASP A 118 10.21 -5.25 -3.23
N ILE A 119 10.05 -4.13 -3.93
CA ILE A 119 9.92 -4.07 -5.39
C ILE A 119 10.74 -2.87 -5.88
N THR A 120 11.71 -3.11 -6.75
CA THR A 120 12.49 -2.05 -7.40
C THR A 120 12.17 -2.00 -8.88
N LEU A 121 11.80 -0.82 -9.37
CA LEU A 121 11.76 -0.49 -10.80
C LEU A 121 13.05 0.23 -11.20
N SER A 122 13.67 -0.19 -12.29
CA SER A 122 14.83 0.46 -12.92
C SER A 122 14.82 0.25 -14.44
N ASP A 123 15.75 0.91 -15.14
CA ASP A 123 15.84 0.90 -16.61
C ASP A 123 14.47 1.17 -17.28
N VAL A 124 13.78 2.20 -16.77
CA VAL A 124 12.43 2.56 -17.19
C VAL A 124 12.51 3.12 -18.61
N LYS A 125 11.74 2.52 -19.52
CA LYS A 125 11.63 2.94 -20.93
C LYS A 125 10.18 3.22 -21.26
N LEU A 126 9.96 4.10 -22.24
CA LEU A 126 8.65 4.37 -22.81
C LEU A 126 8.75 4.26 -24.33
N SER A 127 7.91 3.41 -24.91
CA SER A 127 7.75 3.22 -26.35
C SER A 127 6.37 3.72 -26.80
N THR A 128 6.26 4.30 -28.00
CA THR A 128 4.98 4.66 -28.62
C THR A 128 4.99 4.36 -30.12
N ALA A 129 3.84 3.93 -30.65
CA ALA A 129 3.62 3.66 -32.06
C ALA A 129 2.18 4.04 -32.45
N GLY A 130 2.03 5.12 -33.23
CA GLY A 130 0.74 5.60 -33.74
C GLY A 130 -0.25 6.07 -32.66
N LYS A 131 -1.03 5.13 -32.10
CA LYS A 131 -2.04 5.39 -31.04
C LYS A 131 -1.82 4.56 -29.77
N GLY A 132 -0.88 3.63 -29.78
CA GLY A 132 -0.52 2.81 -28.61
C GLY A 132 0.89 3.09 -28.14
N GLY A 133 1.23 2.56 -26.98
CA GLY A 133 2.59 2.55 -26.45
C GLY A 133 2.69 1.66 -25.23
N ALA A 134 3.87 1.57 -24.64
CA ALA A 134 4.10 0.86 -23.39
C ALA A 134 5.12 1.58 -22.51
N ILE A 135 5.06 1.31 -21.21
CA ILE A 135 6.17 1.55 -20.28
C ILE A 135 6.75 0.20 -19.91
N THR A 136 8.03 -0.04 -20.25
CA THR A 136 8.79 -1.19 -19.76
C THR A 136 9.72 -0.79 -18.61
N ALA A 137 10.05 -1.73 -17.75
CA ALA A 137 11.06 -1.56 -16.70
C ALA A 137 11.65 -2.92 -16.30
N ASP A 138 12.89 -2.90 -15.82
CA ASP A 138 13.42 -4.00 -15.01
C ASP A 138 12.71 -3.98 -13.64
N VAL A 139 12.14 -5.13 -13.25
CA VAL A 139 11.47 -5.32 -11.96
C VAL A 139 12.24 -6.33 -11.13
N ALA A 140 12.83 -5.86 -10.03
CA ALA A 140 13.52 -6.71 -9.06
C ALA A 140 12.72 -6.84 -7.76
N THR A 141 12.58 -8.08 -7.27
CA THR A 141 11.92 -8.44 -6.01
C THR A 141 12.76 -9.47 -5.25
N PRO A 142 12.44 -9.81 -3.97
CA PRO A 142 13.09 -10.91 -3.25
C PRO A 142 12.96 -12.30 -3.91
N GLN A 143 12.12 -12.45 -4.94
CA GLN A 143 11.96 -13.69 -5.69
C GLN A 143 12.85 -13.76 -6.94
N GLY A 144 13.41 -12.64 -7.40
CA GLY A 144 14.27 -12.57 -8.59
C GLY A 144 14.20 -11.22 -9.31
N THR A 145 14.74 -11.16 -10.52
CA THR A 145 14.63 -9.99 -11.40
C THR A 145 14.07 -10.43 -12.75
N ALA A 146 13.10 -9.68 -13.25
CA ALA A 146 12.58 -9.80 -14.59
C ALA A 146 12.90 -8.51 -15.35
N ASN A 147 13.59 -8.63 -16.49
CA ASN A 147 14.05 -7.49 -17.27
C ASN A 147 13.02 -7.08 -18.31
N ASP A 148 13.00 -5.81 -18.69
CA ASP A 148 12.14 -5.26 -19.76
C ASP A 148 10.65 -5.66 -19.65
N VAL A 149 10.13 -5.77 -18.42
CA VAL A 149 8.72 -6.09 -18.19
C VAL A 149 7.87 -4.95 -18.71
N ALA A 150 6.98 -5.21 -19.67
CA ALA A 150 5.92 -4.28 -20.04
C ALA A 150 4.97 -4.10 -18.85
N VAL A 151 5.17 -3.04 -18.05
CA VAL A 151 4.41 -2.79 -16.83
C VAL A 151 3.05 -2.19 -17.17
N ALA A 152 3.01 -1.24 -18.11
CA ALA A 152 1.79 -0.54 -18.50
C ALA A 152 1.63 -0.42 -20.01
N ASP A 153 0.40 -0.60 -20.50
CA ASP A 153 -0.04 -0.20 -21.83
C ASP A 153 -0.46 1.28 -21.80
N LEU A 154 -0.14 2.02 -22.86
CA LEU A 154 -0.45 3.45 -23.03
C LEU A 154 -1.45 3.68 -24.17
N ASP A 155 -2.45 4.53 -23.93
CA ASP A 155 -3.45 4.94 -24.93
C ASP A 155 -3.18 6.38 -25.40
N LEU A 156 -2.62 6.53 -26.60
CA LEU A 156 -2.36 7.83 -27.21
C LEU A 156 -3.48 8.28 -28.16
N SER A 157 -4.62 7.57 -28.22
CA SER A 157 -5.69 7.86 -29.20
C SER A 157 -6.30 9.27 -29.08
N ALA A 158 -6.32 9.83 -27.87
CA ALA A 158 -6.75 11.20 -27.57
C ALA A 158 -5.59 12.17 -27.25
N VAL A 159 -4.37 11.67 -27.10
CA VAL A 159 -3.19 12.48 -26.77
C VAL A 159 -2.63 13.14 -28.03
N ARG A 160 -2.10 14.36 -27.91
CA ARG A 160 -1.33 15.04 -28.96
C ARG A 160 -0.08 15.67 -28.36
N PRO A 161 1.06 15.71 -29.08
CA PRO A 161 2.24 16.43 -28.63
C PRO A 161 1.94 17.94 -28.55
N GLY A 162 2.03 18.50 -27.36
CA GLY A 162 2.11 19.94 -27.13
C GLY A 162 3.56 20.44 -27.24
N GLN A 163 3.73 21.75 -27.37
CA GLN A 163 5.04 22.39 -27.37
C GLN A 163 5.37 22.96 -25.98
N GLY A 164 6.48 22.50 -25.40
CA GLY A 164 6.96 22.92 -24.09
C GLY A 164 8.06 23.99 -24.14
N ALA A 165 8.51 24.40 -22.95
CA ALA A 165 9.58 25.39 -22.80
C ALA A 165 10.88 24.93 -23.49
N GLY A 166 11.57 25.86 -24.15
CA GLY A 166 12.83 25.55 -24.85
C GLY A 166 12.68 24.63 -26.07
N GLY A 167 11.46 24.45 -26.60
CA GLY A 167 11.17 23.68 -27.80
C GLY A 167 11.02 22.17 -27.57
N THR A 168 10.71 21.73 -26.36
CA THR A 168 10.40 20.31 -26.09
C THR A 168 9.05 19.90 -26.68
N MET A 169 8.93 18.61 -27.01
CA MET A 169 7.66 17.96 -27.29
C MET A 169 7.12 17.37 -25.99
N VAL A 170 5.84 17.60 -25.67
CA VAL A 170 5.20 17.17 -24.42
C VAL A 170 3.95 16.35 -24.74
N PHE A 171 3.97 15.06 -24.43
CA PHE A 171 2.81 14.18 -24.48
C PHE A 171 2.28 14.04 -23.06
N LYS A 172 1.28 14.86 -22.72
CA LYS A 172 0.77 15.02 -21.36
C LYS A 172 -0.42 14.11 -21.05
N ASP A 173 -0.48 13.66 -19.80
CA ASP A 173 -1.58 12.91 -19.16
C ASP A 173 -2.02 11.67 -19.96
N ILE A 174 -1.06 10.95 -20.55
CA ILE A 174 -1.27 9.71 -21.32
C ILE A 174 -1.93 8.65 -20.42
N PRO A 175 -3.17 8.20 -20.70
CA PRO A 175 -3.82 7.16 -19.93
C PRO A 175 -3.03 5.84 -19.96
N ALA A 176 -2.79 5.27 -18.78
CA ALA A 176 -2.04 4.03 -18.59
C ALA A 176 -2.91 2.94 -17.95
N LYS A 177 -2.70 1.68 -18.36
CA LYS A 177 -3.35 0.49 -17.78
C LYS A 177 -2.32 -0.60 -17.51
N LEU A 178 -2.51 -1.35 -16.43
CA LEU A 178 -1.61 -2.43 -16.04
C LEU A 178 -1.72 -3.60 -17.01
N THR A 179 -0.59 -4.06 -17.58
CA THR A 179 -0.60 -5.25 -18.44
C THR A 179 -0.70 -6.53 -17.59
N LYS A 180 -0.88 -7.68 -18.24
CA LYS A 180 -0.73 -9.00 -17.61
C LYS A 180 0.66 -9.22 -17.00
N ALA A 181 1.72 -8.73 -17.65
CA ALA A 181 3.10 -8.88 -17.20
C ALA A 181 3.39 -7.96 -16.00
N GLY A 182 2.90 -6.71 -16.04
CA GLY A 182 2.92 -5.79 -14.90
C GLY A 182 2.15 -6.34 -13.70
N SER A 183 0.96 -6.92 -13.93
CA SER A 183 0.18 -7.62 -12.90
C SER A 183 1.00 -8.75 -12.25
N ALA A 184 1.61 -9.63 -13.04
CA ALA A 184 2.44 -10.73 -12.54
C ALA A 184 3.68 -10.24 -11.77
N ALA A 185 4.37 -9.20 -12.25
CA ALA A 185 5.54 -8.62 -11.59
C ALA A 185 5.22 -7.94 -10.24
N PHE A 186 3.97 -7.51 -10.04
CA PHE A 186 3.42 -7.06 -8.76
C PHE A 186 2.61 -8.19 -8.05
N ASN A 187 3.05 -9.44 -8.19
CA ASN A 187 2.49 -10.64 -7.52
C ASN A 187 0.96 -10.84 -7.70
N GLY A 188 0.39 -10.33 -8.80
CA GLY A 188 -1.05 -10.43 -9.10
C GLY A 188 -1.96 -9.56 -8.22
N GLN A 189 -1.41 -8.63 -7.43
CA GLN A 189 -2.19 -7.79 -6.50
C GLN A 189 -3.18 -6.85 -7.20
N TYR A 190 -2.88 -6.48 -8.44
CA TYR A 190 -3.68 -5.62 -9.30
C TYR A 190 -4.00 -6.36 -10.60
N LYS A 191 -5.17 -6.12 -11.20
CA LYS A 191 -5.63 -6.89 -12.36
C LYS A 191 -5.12 -6.32 -13.68
N GLU A 192 -4.99 -7.19 -14.68
CA GLU A 192 -4.81 -6.78 -16.08
C GLU A 192 -5.93 -5.81 -16.51
N GLY A 193 -5.56 -4.75 -17.21
CA GLY A 193 -6.45 -3.66 -17.62
C GLY A 193 -6.79 -2.64 -16.51
N GLU A 194 -6.31 -2.82 -15.27
CA GLU A 194 -6.59 -1.90 -14.17
C GLU A 194 -5.90 -0.54 -14.38
N VAL A 195 -6.64 0.55 -14.13
CA VAL A 195 -6.17 1.92 -14.39
C VAL A 195 -4.99 2.28 -13.48
N LEU A 196 -3.93 2.77 -14.12
CA LEU A 196 -2.72 3.28 -13.50
C LEU A 196 -2.70 4.81 -13.55
N ASP A 197 -1.73 5.43 -12.86
CA ASP A 197 -1.51 6.87 -12.99
C ASP A 197 -1.11 7.20 -14.44
N PRO A 198 -1.64 8.30 -15.01
CA PRO A 198 -1.26 8.70 -16.36
C PRO A 198 0.22 9.11 -16.40
N ALA A 199 0.84 8.94 -17.57
CA ALA A 199 2.22 9.30 -17.82
C ALA A 199 2.30 10.65 -18.54
N THR A 200 3.29 11.48 -18.21
CA THR A 200 3.66 12.65 -19.03
C THR A 200 5.10 12.50 -19.52
N LEU A 201 5.25 12.40 -20.84
CA LEU A 201 6.53 12.37 -21.53
C LEU A 201 6.90 13.79 -21.97
N THR A 202 8.10 14.25 -21.62
CA THR A 202 8.71 15.45 -22.22
C THR A 202 10.05 15.06 -22.84
N VAL A 203 10.27 15.42 -24.10
CA VAL A 203 11.52 15.11 -24.82
C VAL A 203 11.96 16.27 -25.70
N LYS A 204 13.26 16.36 -25.98
CA LYS A 204 13.83 17.32 -26.93
C LYS A 204 14.42 16.61 -28.14
N ALA A 205 13.87 16.85 -29.32
CA ALA A 205 14.50 16.46 -30.56
C ALA A 205 15.82 17.22 -30.74
N VAL A 206 16.89 16.49 -31.05
CA VAL A 206 18.11 17.07 -31.61
C VAL A 206 17.80 17.39 -33.07
N ALA A 207 17.98 18.65 -33.46
CA ALA A 207 17.85 19.02 -34.87
C ALA A 207 18.91 18.27 -35.68
N ALA A 208 18.48 17.50 -36.67
CA ALA A 208 19.38 16.84 -37.62
C ALA A 208 20.29 17.90 -38.29
N PRO A 209 21.55 17.55 -38.63
CA PRO A 209 22.49 18.47 -39.28
C PRO A 209 21.86 19.01 -40.57
N THR A 210 21.53 20.29 -40.56
CA THR A 210 20.65 20.88 -41.56
C THR A 210 21.45 21.29 -42.78
N GLU A 211 21.23 20.64 -43.92
CA GLU A 211 21.66 21.22 -45.19
C GLU A 211 20.97 22.58 -45.37
N LYS A 212 21.78 23.59 -45.70
CA LYS A 212 21.45 25.01 -45.48
C LYS A 212 20.22 25.47 -46.29
N PRO A 213 19.11 25.86 -45.64
CA PRO A 213 18.00 26.52 -46.32
C PRO A 213 18.43 27.88 -46.89
N THR A 214 17.98 28.21 -48.10
CA THR A 214 18.30 29.50 -48.74
C THR A 214 17.37 30.60 -48.21
N GLU A 215 17.94 31.74 -47.82
CA GLU A 215 17.21 32.87 -47.25
C GLU A 215 16.41 33.67 -48.28
N LYS A 216 15.23 34.19 -47.88
CA LYS A 216 14.70 35.47 -48.37
C LYS A 216 13.87 36.16 -47.24
N PRO A 217 13.96 37.48 -47.03
CA PRO A 217 13.61 38.07 -45.72
C PRO A 217 12.29 38.84 -45.63
N THR A 218 11.77 38.90 -44.39
CA THR A 218 11.17 40.06 -43.67
C THR A 218 10.01 40.88 -44.26
N GLU A 219 8.97 41.09 -43.43
CA GLU A 219 8.35 42.43 -43.25
C GLU A 219 7.69 42.60 -41.86
N LYS A 220 7.54 43.85 -41.37
CA LYS A 220 7.09 44.19 -39.99
C LYS A 220 6.66 45.66 -39.83
N PRO A 221 5.50 45.94 -39.20
CA PRO A 221 5.36 47.05 -38.23
C PRO A 221 4.73 46.54 -36.89
N THR A 222 4.93 47.07 -35.66
CA THR A 222 4.75 48.44 -35.08
C THR A 222 3.30 48.96 -35.23
N GLU A 223 2.58 49.57 -34.26
CA GLU A 223 2.95 50.39 -33.09
C GLU A 223 2.04 50.22 -31.81
N LYS A 224 2.07 51.20 -30.90
CA LYS A 224 1.40 51.42 -29.58
C LYS A 224 1.36 52.98 -29.38
N PRO A 225 0.62 53.69 -28.48
CA PRO A 225 -0.24 53.29 -27.33
C PRO A 225 -1.53 54.16 -27.10
N THR A 226 -1.99 54.26 -25.81
CA THR A 226 -2.92 55.27 -25.20
C THR A 226 -4.44 55.05 -25.47
N GLU A 227 -5.43 55.42 -24.62
CA GLU A 227 -5.53 56.36 -23.47
C GLU A 227 -6.39 55.87 -22.24
N LYS A 228 -6.50 56.73 -21.21
CA LYS A 228 -7.36 56.74 -19.98
C LYS A 228 -7.47 58.25 -19.56
N PRO A 229 -8.56 58.88 -19.03
CA PRO A 229 -9.59 58.42 -18.07
C PRO A 229 -11.05 58.91 -18.41
N THR A 230 -12.10 58.98 -17.57
CA THR A 230 -12.30 58.93 -16.08
C THR A 230 -13.67 58.23 -15.76
N GLU A 231 -14.57 58.47 -14.78
CA GLU A 231 -14.72 59.41 -13.64
C GLU A 231 -15.56 58.76 -12.47
N LYS A 232 -16.38 59.56 -11.75
CA LYS A 232 -17.20 59.34 -10.54
C LYS A 232 -18.51 60.19 -10.73
N PRO A 233 -19.36 60.52 -9.73
CA PRO A 233 -19.73 59.89 -8.44
C PRO A 233 -21.28 59.69 -8.28
N THR A 234 -21.75 59.35 -7.06
CA THR A 234 -23.07 59.64 -6.37
C THR A 234 -23.32 58.49 -5.35
N GLU A 235 -23.22 58.66 -4.01
CA GLU A 235 -24.19 59.25 -3.05
C GLU A 235 -25.52 58.45 -2.86
N LYS A 236 -26.09 58.21 -1.66
CA LYS A 236 -25.65 58.38 -0.25
C LYS A 236 -26.44 57.41 0.73
N PRO A 237 -26.99 57.70 1.94
CA PRO A 237 -26.92 56.75 3.09
C PRO A 237 -28.26 56.36 3.78
N THR A 238 -28.23 55.49 4.82
CA THR A 238 -29.02 55.69 6.07
C THR A 238 -28.56 54.87 7.30
N THR A 239 -28.67 55.49 8.50
CA THR A 239 -28.82 55.00 9.91
C THR A 239 -28.59 53.52 10.31
N LYS A 240 -27.87 53.07 11.38
CA LYS A 240 -27.53 53.57 12.77
C LYS A 240 -28.66 53.32 13.82
N PRO A 241 -28.46 52.91 15.11
CA PRO A 241 -27.48 52.02 15.80
C PRO A 241 -28.08 51.04 16.90
N THR A 242 -27.21 50.46 17.76
CA THR A 242 -27.44 50.00 19.18
C THR A 242 -28.18 48.66 19.44
N ALA A 243 -27.98 47.92 20.55
CA ALA A 243 -27.13 48.07 21.76
C ALA A 243 -26.62 46.73 22.36
N LYS A 244 -25.77 46.78 23.40
CA LYS A 244 -25.28 45.66 24.25
C LYS A 244 -25.27 46.10 25.72
N PRO A 245 -25.90 45.36 26.66
CA PRO A 245 -25.17 44.55 27.68
C PRO A 245 -25.90 43.22 28.03
N THR A 246 -25.51 42.29 28.90
CA THR A 246 -24.29 41.78 29.59
C THR A 246 -24.80 40.85 30.73
N GLU A 247 -24.12 39.73 31.02
CA GLU A 247 -24.06 38.97 32.30
C GLU A 247 -25.10 37.92 32.81
N SER A 248 -24.49 36.94 33.51
CA SER A 248 -24.91 36.21 34.74
C SER A 248 -25.65 34.86 34.69
N ALA A 249 -25.27 34.00 35.66
CA ALA A 249 -25.74 32.65 35.95
C ALA A 249 -26.37 32.56 37.36
N PRO A 250 -26.92 31.40 37.80
CA PRO A 250 -26.31 30.71 38.95
C PRO A 250 -26.47 29.16 38.97
N LYS A 251 -26.06 28.53 40.10
CA LYS A 251 -26.04 27.08 40.38
C LYS A 251 -26.53 26.77 41.82
N PRO A 252 -27.28 25.67 42.05
CA PRO A 252 -27.03 24.75 43.19
C PRO A 252 -26.75 23.31 42.68
N SER A 253 -26.01 22.40 43.32
CA SER A 253 -25.75 22.03 44.74
C SER A 253 -26.73 20.98 45.31
N PRO A 254 -26.27 20.08 46.23
CA PRO A 254 -26.52 18.65 46.08
C PRO A 254 -27.43 18.02 47.16
N SER A 255 -27.64 16.69 47.06
CA SER A 255 -28.23 15.85 48.12
C SER A 255 -27.45 14.54 48.28
N THR A 256 -27.57 13.89 49.44
CA THR A 256 -26.75 12.76 49.88
C THR A 256 -27.57 11.68 50.57
N THR A 257 -27.37 10.41 50.20
CA THR A 257 -27.69 9.27 51.06
C THR A 257 -26.66 8.16 50.86
N ALA A 258 -26.16 7.59 51.94
CA ALA A 258 -25.36 6.36 51.94
C ALA A 258 -26.16 5.24 52.61
N THR A 259 -25.89 3.99 52.23
CA THR A 259 -26.48 2.80 52.86
C THR A 259 -25.44 1.70 52.91
N ASP A 260 -25.20 1.14 54.10
CA ASP A 260 -24.19 0.12 54.31
C ASP A 260 -24.49 -1.19 53.55
N LYS A 261 -23.43 -1.75 52.97
CA LYS A 261 -23.37 -3.09 52.40
C LYS A 261 -21.95 -3.61 52.62
N PRO A 262 -21.73 -4.92 52.91
CA PRO A 262 -20.42 -5.41 53.35
C PRO A 262 -19.27 -4.94 52.46
N ALA A 263 -18.25 -4.36 53.10
CA ALA A 263 -17.17 -3.66 52.41
C ALA A 263 -16.55 -4.54 51.32
N ALA A 264 -16.62 -4.07 50.08
CA ALA A 264 -15.87 -4.66 48.98
C ALA A 264 -14.38 -4.58 49.30
N ASP A 265 -13.64 -5.64 48.97
CA ASP A 265 -12.19 -5.71 49.19
C ASP A 265 -11.52 -4.48 48.53
N PRO A 266 -10.88 -3.56 49.29
CA PRO A 266 -10.52 -2.24 48.78
C PRO A 266 -9.64 -2.29 47.53
N GLY A 267 -10.20 -1.83 46.40
CA GLY A 267 -9.53 -1.83 45.10
C GLY A 267 -9.78 -3.08 44.24
N ALA A 268 -10.64 -4.01 44.64
CA ALA A 268 -11.11 -5.08 43.76
C ALA A 268 -11.84 -4.50 42.54
N ILE A 269 -11.53 -5.02 41.35
CA ILE A 269 -12.23 -4.68 40.10
C ILE A 269 -13.47 -5.56 40.00
N VAL A 270 -14.62 -4.95 39.68
CA VAL A 270 -15.92 -5.64 39.61
C VAL A 270 -16.56 -5.69 38.22
N ASP A 271 -16.06 -4.87 37.29
CA ASP A 271 -16.38 -4.84 35.86
C ASP A 271 -15.30 -4.01 35.14
N GLY A 272 -15.21 -4.08 33.82
CA GLY A 272 -14.36 -3.21 33.01
C GLY A 272 -14.34 -3.57 31.54
N THR A 273 -13.79 -2.66 30.73
CA THR A 273 -13.61 -2.82 29.29
C THR A 273 -12.21 -2.44 28.84
N LEU A 274 -11.68 -3.23 27.91
CA LEU A 274 -10.46 -2.95 27.13
C LEU A 274 -10.85 -2.82 25.66
N ASP A 275 -10.70 -1.63 25.09
CA ASP A 275 -10.82 -1.37 23.65
C ASP A 275 -9.42 -1.37 23.01
N TRP A 276 -9.17 -2.30 22.09
CA TRP A 276 -7.88 -2.41 21.40
C TRP A 276 -8.01 -2.95 19.97
N GLY A 277 -7.24 -2.40 19.03
CA GLY A 277 -7.25 -2.83 17.62
C GLY A 277 -6.28 -3.96 17.28
N VAL A 278 -5.35 -4.33 18.17
CA VAL A 278 -4.11 -5.04 17.82
C VAL A 278 -3.18 -4.15 17.00
N LYS A 279 -3.31 -4.10 15.66
CA LYS A 279 -2.52 -3.21 14.78
C LYS A 279 -3.27 -2.93 13.47
N ALA A 280 -3.42 -1.66 13.10
CA ALA A 280 -4.26 -1.23 11.97
C ALA A 280 -3.85 -1.89 10.64
N SER A 281 -2.55 -1.85 10.30
CA SER A 281 -2.04 -2.49 9.09
C SER A 281 -2.20 -4.01 9.09
N PHE A 282 -2.13 -4.66 10.26
CA PHE A 282 -2.40 -6.10 10.38
C PHE A 282 -3.87 -6.43 10.11
N ARG A 283 -4.82 -5.68 10.68
CA ARG A 283 -6.26 -5.85 10.37
C ARG A 283 -6.54 -5.66 8.88
N SER A 284 -6.06 -4.57 8.29
CA SER A 284 -6.21 -4.29 6.86
C SER A 284 -5.53 -5.31 5.94
N TYR A 285 -4.47 -5.98 6.40
CA TYR A 285 -3.85 -7.10 5.69
C TYR A 285 -4.70 -8.37 5.77
N VAL A 286 -5.20 -8.71 6.98
CA VAL A 286 -6.07 -9.88 7.21
C VAL A 286 -7.36 -9.79 6.41
N THR A 287 -8.12 -8.70 6.53
CA THR A 287 -9.41 -8.53 5.83
C THR A 287 -9.26 -7.96 4.41
N GLY A 288 -8.03 -7.72 3.96
CA GLY A 288 -7.73 -7.14 2.65
C GLY A 288 -7.50 -8.16 1.54
N PRO A 289 -7.25 -7.70 0.30
CA PRO A 289 -7.09 -8.54 -0.89
C PRO A 289 -5.73 -9.28 -0.96
N ILE A 290 -5.04 -9.44 0.17
CA ILE A 290 -3.75 -10.15 0.26
C ILE A 290 -3.92 -11.45 1.05
N ALA A 291 -4.61 -11.40 2.19
CA ALA A 291 -4.91 -12.59 2.98
C ALA A 291 -6.34 -13.14 2.75
N HIS A 292 -7.24 -12.37 2.12
CA HIS A 292 -8.65 -12.74 1.86
C HIS A 292 -9.36 -13.32 3.11
N GLY A 293 -9.05 -12.73 4.26
CA GLY A 293 -9.34 -13.29 5.57
C GLY A 293 -10.47 -12.59 6.33
N LYS A 294 -10.61 -12.97 7.60
CA LYS A 294 -11.62 -12.42 8.52
C LYS A 294 -11.07 -12.32 9.95
N ALA A 295 -11.71 -11.47 10.75
CA ALA A 295 -11.58 -11.46 12.20
C ALA A 295 -12.88 -11.98 12.82
N GLU A 296 -12.77 -12.90 13.77
CA GLU A 296 -13.88 -13.50 14.53
C GLU A 296 -13.72 -13.11 16.00
N THR A 297 -14.80 -12.66 16.65
CA THR A 297 -14.81 -12.41 18.11
C THR A 297 -15.74 -13.38 18.83
N THR A 298 -15.30 -13.95 19.94
CA THR A 298 -16.07 -14.90 20.74
C THR A 298 -15.82 -14.71 22.25
N ALA A 299 -16.53 -15.47 23.08
CA ALA A 299 -16.40 -15.46 24.55
C ALA A 299 -16.59 -14.07 25.21
N GLY A 300 -17.48 -13.23 24.68
CA GLY A 300 -17.75 -11.87 25.19
C GLY A 300 -17.09 -10.75 24.38
N ALA A 301 -16.01 -11.03 23.66
CA ALA A 301 -15.39 -10.02 22.79
C ALA A 301 -16.32 -9.58 21.65
N THR A 302 -16.29 -8.30 21.33
CA THR A 302 -17.12 -7.67 20.28
C THR A 302 -16.28 -6.76 19.38
N ALA A 303 -16.76 -6.49 18.17
CA ALA A 303 -16.17 -5.46 17.30
C ALA A 303 -16.53 -4.05 17.83
N SER A 304 -15.53 -3.18 17.96
CA SER A 304 -15.64 -1.86 18.59
C SER A 304 -14.99 -0.79 17.70
N GLY A 305 -15.81 -0.08 16.93
CA GLY A 305 -15.34 0.90 15.94
C GLY A 305 -14.35 0.29 14.95
N ASN A 306 -13.08 0.72 15.02
CA ASN A 306 -11.99 0.21 14.20
C ASN A 306 -11.22 -0.97 14.83
N GLY A 307 -11.64 -1.49 15.99
CA GLY A 307 -10.93 -2.55 16.75
C GLY A 307 -11.89 -3.50 17.47
N TYR A 308 -11.50 -3.97 18.66
CA TYR A 308 -12.23 -4.97 19.45
C TYR A 308 -12.39 -4.50 20.90
N ARG A 309 -13.53 -4.81 21.53
CA ARG A 309 -13.80 -4.60 22.95
C ARG A 309 -13.81 -5.94 23.68
N PHE A 310 -13.06 -6.00 24.77
CA PHE A 310 -12.95 -7.13 25.71
C PHE A 310 -13.62 -6.70 27.03
N PRO A 311 -14.71 -7.37 27.48
CA PRO A 311 -15.53 -6.94 28.62
C PRO A 311 -15.14 -7.60 29.96
N ASP A 312 -16.03 -7.44 30.96
CA ASP A 312 -16.14 -8.24 32.18
C ASP A 312 -14.84 -8.30 33.01
N ALA A 313 -14.15 -7.16 33.12
CA ALA A 313 -12.83 -7.12 33.75
C ALA A 313 -12.85 -7.52 35.24
N THR A 314 -11.85 -8.30 35.64
CA THR A 314 -11.60 -8.70 37.03
C THR A 314 -10.15 -8.45 37.42
N GLY A 315 -9.85 -8.34 38.72
CA GLY A 315 -8.50 -8.11 39.22
C GLY A 315 -8.45 -7.09 40.34
N ARG A 316 -7.36 -6.31 40.42
CA ARG A 316 -7.11 -5.36 41.51
C ARG A 316 -6.39 -4.09 41.07
N PHE A 317 -6.84 -2.98 41.63
CA PHE A 317 -6.21 -1.67 41.62
C PHE A 317 -5.71 -1.31 43.03
N ASP A 318 -4.53 -0.70 43.14
CA ASP A 318 -4.01 -0.12 44.37
C ASP A 318 -3.59 1.33 44.10
N ALA A 319 -4.41 2.27 44.59
CA ALA A 319 -4.18 3.69 44.40
C ALA A 319 -2.90 4.19 45.10
N GLY A 320 -2.54 3.61 46.25
CA GLY A 320 -1.39 4.01 47.06
C GLY A 320 -0.06 3.53 46.48
N LYS A 321 -0.05 2.34 45.88
CA LYS A 321 1.10 1.83 45.11
C LYS A 321 1.14 2.32 43.67
N GLN A 322 0.05 2.91 43.16
CA GLN A 322 -0.16 3.21 41.73
C GLN A 322 0.01 1.94 40.86
N THR A 323 -0.61 0.82 41.26
CA THR A 323 -0.55 -0.45 40.51
C THR A 323 -1.93 -0.93 40.07
N LEU A 324 -1.99 -1.60 38.91
CA LEU A 324 -3.19 -2.21 38.34
C LEU A 324 -2.86 -3.60 37.77
N SER A 325 -3.69 -4.58 38.06
CA SER A 325 -3.79 -5.85 37.34
C SER A 325 -5.27 -6.05 36.99
N ALA A 326 -5.57 -6.15 35.70
CA ALA A 326 -6.93 -6.29 35.18
C ALA A 326 -6.94 -7.33 34.05
N LEU A 327 -7.60 -8.46 34.27
CA LEU A 327 -7.86 -9.51 33.30
C LEU A 327 -9.23 -9.27 32.66
N PHE A 328 -9.30 -9.33 31.33
CA PHE A 328 -10.51 -9.12 30.53
C PHE A 328 -10.92 -10.41 29.83
N ASP A 329 -12.24 -10.66 29.79
CA ASP A 329 -12.80 -11.79 29.06
C ASP A 329 -12.80 -11.54 27.55
N GLY A 330 -13.01 -12.60 26.78
CA GLY A 330 -13.11 -12.53 25.33
C GLY A 330 -11.95 -13.08 24.53
N LYS A 331 -12.24 -13.34 23.26
CA LYS A 331 -11.34 -13.88 22.26
C LYS A 331 -11.47 -13.11 20.96
N VAL A 332 -10.34 -12.75 20.36
CA VAL A 332 -10.28 -12.39 18.93
C VAL A 332 -9.45 -13.43 18.19
N ARG A 333 -9.89 -13.82 17.00
CA ARG A 333 -9.18 -14.71 16.08
C ARG A 333 -9.10 -14.08 14.70
N PHE A 334 -7.93 -14.13 14.09
CA PHE A 334 -7.63 -13.67 12.74
C PHE A 334 -7.35 -14.90 11.88
N LEU A 335 -8.05 -15.00 10.76
CA LEU A 335 -7.95 -16.08 9.80
C LEU A 335 -7.63 -15.50 8.43
N GLY A 336 -6.73 -16.11 7.67
CA GLY A 336 -6.38 -15.68 6.31
C GLY A 336 -5.45 -16.65 5.59
N HIS A 337 -5.18 -16.37 4.32
CA HIS A 337 -4.47 -17.26 3.39
C HIS A 337 -5.09 -18.66 3.39
N GLU A 338 -6.33 -18.74 2.92
CA GLU A 338 -7.09 -19.98 2.78
C GLU A 338 -6.55 -20.80 1.61
N GLU A 339 -5.95 -21.95 1.93
CA GLU A 339 -5.38 -22.91 0.98
C GLU A 339 -6.10 -24.25 1.22
N ASP A 340 -6.74 -24.82 0.19
CA ASP A 340 -7.50 -26.10 0.27
C ASP A 340 -8.53 -26.19 1.43
N GLY A 341 -9.20 -25.08 1.73
CA GLY A 341 -10.18 -24.98 2.83
C GLY A 341 -9.56 -24.85 4.23
N ALA A 342 -8.24 -24.64 4.32
CA ALA A 342 -7.52 -24.42 5.57
C ALA A 342 -6.80 -23.07 5.58
N TYR A 343 -7.06 -22.25 6.60
CA TYR A 343 -6.31 -21.02 6.82
C TYR A 343 -4.86 -21.29 7.22
N THR A 344 -3.94 -20.53 6.65
CA THR A 344 -2.49 -20.66 6.93
C THR A 344 -1.93 -19.48 7.73
N LEU A 345 -2.67 -18.36 7.78
CA LEU A 345 -2.67 -17.43 8.89
C LEU A 345 -3.83 -17.82 9.81
N ASP A 346 -3.53 -18.25 11.03
CA ASP A 346 -4.50 -18.48 12.11
C ASP A 346 -3.86 -17.99 13.42
N LEU A 347 -4.31 -16.83 13.91
CA LEU A 347 -3.83 -16.20 15.13
C LEU A 347 -5.02 -15.93 16.04
N SER A 348 -4.98 -16.32 17.31
CA SER A 348 -5.95 -15.86 18.30
C SER A 348 -5.30 -15.38 19.59
N LEU A 349 -5.97 -14.41 20.21
CA LEU A 349 -5.62 -13.76 21.46
C LEU A 349 -6.78 -13.96 22.44
N THR A 350 -6.46 -14.38 23.66
CA THR A 350 -7.39 -14.70 24.77
C THR A 350 -6.75 -14.29 26.10
N ASN A 351 -7.54 -14.20 27.18
CA ASN A 351 -7.04 -13.93 28.54
C ASN A 351 -6.16 -12.67 28.58
N LEU A 352 -6.67 -11.54 28.06
CA LEU A 352 -5.92 -10.30 27.96
C LEU A 352 -5.78 -9.68 29.35
N GLU A 353 -4.56 -9.50 29.85
CA GLU A 353 -4.30 -8.85 31.14
C GLU A 353 -3.52 -7.54 30.95
N ILE A 354 -4.01 -6.46 31.57
CA ILE A 354 -3.28 -5.20 31.73
C ILE A 354 -2.61 -5.21 33.10
N GLN A 355 -1.27 -5.28 33.10
CA GLN A 355 -0.46 -5.06 34.30
C GLN A 355 0.18 -3.67 34.24
N ALA A 356 0.09 -2.85 35.28
CA ALA A 356 0.71 -1.53 35.33
C ALA A 356 1.26 -1.16 36.71
N ASP A 357 2.34 -0.36 36.68
CA ASP A 357 3.08 0.19 37.81
C ASP A 357 3.51 1.63 37.45
N GLY A 358 2.82 2.60 38.06
CA GLY A 358 3.01 4.04 37.84
C GLY A 358 2.79 4.46 36.39
N THR A 359 3.89 4.69 35.66
CA THR A 359 3.92 5.12 34.26
C THR A 359 4.25 3.99 33.26
N LYS A 360 4.50 2.78 33.75
CA LYS A 360 4.81 1.60 32.93
C LYS A 360 3.68 0.59 33.03
N GLY A 361 3.49 -0.19 31.98
CA GLY A 361 2.66 -1.38 32.05
C GLY A 361 2.97 -2.35 30.92
N ARG A 362 2.27 -3.46 30.89
CA ARG A 362 2.26 -4.42 29.80
C ARG A 362 0.85 -4.91 29.50
N LEU A 363 0.60 -5.19 28.24
CA LEU A 363 -0.47 -6.07 27.81
C LEU A 363 0.09 -7.49 27.71
N ILE A 364 -0.47 -8.39 28.50
CA ILE A 364 -0.22 -9.83 28.47
C ILE A 364 -1.42 -10.51 27.81
N ALA A 365 -1.21 -11.61 27.08
CA ALA A 365 -2.29 -12.43 26.56
C ALA A 365 -1.86 -13.89 26.41
N ASP A 366 -2.83 -14.79 26.43
CA ASP A 366 -2.66 -16.13 25.87
C ASP A 366 -2.79 -16.04 24.35
N VAL A 367 -1.83 -16.65 23.64
CA VAL A 367 -1.70 -16.54 22.19
C VAL A 367 -1.58 -17.93 21.58
N SER A 368 -2.41 -18.21 20.57
CA SER A 368 -2.25 -19.35 19.67
C SER A 368 -2.02 -18.84 18.26
N THR A 369 -0.92 -19.23 17.61
CA THR A 369 -0.51 -18.69 16.30
C THR A 369 0.02 -19.80 15.39
N LYS A 370 -0.35 -19.77 14.12
CA LYS A 370 0.04 -20.74 13.10
C LYS A 370 1.11 -20.15 12.19
N ASP A 371 2.27 -20.81 12.13
CA ASP A 371 3.33 -20.47 11.19
C ASP A 371 2.93 -20.87 9.75
N ARG A 372 3.04 -19.93 8.82
CA ARG A 372 2.62 -20.10 7.42
C ARG A 372 3.51 -21.09 6.66
N ALA A 373 4.80 -21.20 7.00
CA ALA A 373 5.77 -22.01 6.27
C ALA A 373 5.71 -23.48 6.68
N THR A 374 5.81 -23.78 7.98
CA THR A 374 5.75 -25.15 8.54
C THR A 374 4.33 -25.64 8.80
N LYS A 375 3.32 -24.76 8.68
CA LYS A 375 1.89 -24.98 8.99
C LYS A 375 1.62 -25.39 10.46
N LYS A 376 2.62 -25.32 11.33
CA LYS A 376 2.53 -25.70 12.76
C LYS A 376 1.85 -24.60 13.59
N VAL A 377 1.08 -25.01 14.60
CA VAL A 377 0.54 -24.11 15.62
C VAL A 377 1.49 -24.07 16.82
N ALA A 378 1.77 -22.87 17.31
CA ALA A 378 2.47 -22.61 18.56
C ALA A 378 1.53 -21.89 19.53
N THR A 379 1.57 -22.28 20.80
CA THR A 379 0.76 -21.69 21.88
C THR A 379 1.64 -21.14 22.98
N TYR A 380 1.34 -19.92 23.43
CA TYR A 380 2.03 -19.22 24.50
C TYR A 380 1.02 -18.77 25.54
N THR A 381 1.18 -19.22 26.78
CA THR A 381 0.37 -18.77 27.93
C THR A 381 1.08 -17.61 28.62
N GLY A 382 0.36 -16.55 28.98
CA GLY A 382 0.92 -15.37 29.65
C GLY A 382 2.00 -14.63 28.85
N LEU A 383 1.86 -14.57 27.52
CA LEU A 383 2.84 -13.89 26.65
C LEU A 383 2.74 -12.37 26.86
N ALA A 384 3.85 -11.72 27.21
CA ALA A 384 3.94 -10.26 27.25
C ALA A 384 3.92 -9.69 25.82
N VAL A 385 2.74 -9.38 25.29
CA VAL A 385 2.56 -8.92 23.91
C VAL A 385 3.13 -7.51 23.71
N ALA A 386 2.80 -6.57 24.58
CA ALA A 386 3.20 -5.17 24.42
C ALA A 386 3.63 -4.51 25.73
N ASP A 387 4.64 -3.64 25.65
CA ASP A 387 4.94 -2.65 26.68
C ASP A 387 4.03 -1.43 26.49
N LEU A 388 3.54 -0.87 27.60
CA LEU A 388 2.56 0.22 27.65
C LEU A 388 3.15 1.43 28.38
N LYS A 389 2.92 2.63 27.83
CA LYS A 389 3.39 3.89 28.44
C LYS A 389 2.23 4.70 28.99
N LEU A 390 1.99 4.60 30.29
CA LEU A 390 0.91 5.32 30.97
C LEU A 390 1.33 6.77 31.28
N PRO A 391 0.40 7.74 31.29
CA PRO A 391 0.67 9.09 31.76
C PRO A 391 0.91 9.11 33.28
N ALA A 392 1.72 10.06 33.75
CA ALA A 392 1.98 10.24 35.18
C ALA A 392 0.68 10.57 35.93
N GLY A 393 0.38 9.82 37.00
CA GLY A 393 -0.90 9.92 37.73
C GLY A 393 -2.11 9.37 36.97
N GLY A 394 -1.93 8.70 35.83
CA GLY A 394 -3.03 8.12 35.06
C GLY A 394 -3.84 7.06 35.81
N LEU A 395 -3.22 6.37 36.77
CA LEU A 395 -3.84 5.38 37.65
C LEU A 395 -4.60 6.08 38.80
N THR A 396 -5.58 6.89 38.43
CA THR A 396 -6.48 7.64 39.34
C THR A 396 -7.93 7.22 39.11
N ALA A 397 -8.61 6.79 40.16
CA ALA A 397 -10.06 6.55 40.12
C ALA A 397 -10.86 7.85 40.15
N ARG A 398 -11.94 7.93 39.36
CA ARG A 398 -12.92 9.03 39.34
C ARG A 398 -14.31 8.41 39.22
N ASN A 399 -15.24 8.78 40.11
CA ASN A 399 -16.59 8.24 40.14
C ASN A 399 -16.65 6.70 40.08
N GLY A 400 -15.78 6.02 40.86
CA GLY A 400 -15.68 4.56 40.89
C GLY A 400 -14.87 3.93 39.76
N VAL A 401 -14.52 4.66 38.68
CA VAL A 401 -13.83 4.12 37.50
C VAL A 401 -12.38 4.60 37.42
N VAL A 402 -11.42 3.70 37.14
CA VAL A 402 -10.08 4.08 36.65
C VAL A 402 -10.11 4.02 35.12
N THR A 403 -9.76 5.12 34.44
CA THR A 403 -9.77 5.19 32.97
C THR A 403 -8.41 5.59 32.42
N LEU A 404 -7.88 4.78 31.50
CA LEU A 404 -6.65 5.02 30.75
C LEU A 404 -6.99 5.12 29.27
N SER A 405 -6.98 6.32 28.69
CA SER A 405 -7.37 6.55 27.30
C SER A 405 -6.16 6.61 26.36
N ALA A 406 -6.25 5.93 25.20
CA ALA A 406 -5.27 5.97 24.13
C ALA A 406 -3.81 5.73 24.57
N VAL A 407 -3.60 4.76 25.47
CA VAL A 407 -2.28 4.37 25.99
C VAL A 407 -1.42 3.84 24.85
N PRO A 408 -0.24 4.46 24.57
CA PRO A 408 0.68 3.95 23.55
C PRO A 408 1.21 2.56 23.91
N ALA A 409 1.14 1.66 22.93
CA ALA A 409 1.60 0.28 23.03
C ALA A 409 2.70 -0.02 22.00
N THR A 410 3.77 -0.70 22.43
CA THR A 410 4.87 -1.17 21.58
C THR A 410 5.12 -2.65 21.80
N LEU A 411 5.26 -3.41 20.72
CA LEU A 411 5.46 -4.86 20.75
C LEU A 411 6.74 -5.22 21.53
N THR A 412 6.67 -6.14 22.48
CA THR A 412 7.87 -6.60 23.21
C THR A 412 8.71 -7.55 22.34
N ALA A 413 9.92 -7.89 22.79
CA ALA A 413 10.72 -8.95 22.16
C ALA A 413 10.00 -10.32 22.15
N ASP A 414 9.24 -10.64 23.20
CA ASP A 414 8.42 -11.86 23.25
C ASP A 414 7.16 -11.73 22.41
N GLY A 415 6.56 -10.54 22.34
CA GLY A 415 5.37 -10.25 21.53
C GLY A 415 5.56 -10.53 20.04
N THR A 416 6.80 -10.43 19.53
CA THR A 416 7.15 -10.82 18.15
C THR A 416 6.69 -12.23 17.79
N LYS A 417 6.68 -13.15 18.76
CA LYS A 417 6.25 -14.56 18.60
C LYS A 417 4.79 -14.69 18.18
N ALA A 418 3.92 -13.79 18.65
CA ALA A 418 2.49 -13.80 18.30
C ALA A 418 2.28 -13.64 16.78
N PHE A 419 3.13 -12.84 16.13
CA PHE A 419 3.06 -12.55 14.70
C PHE A 419 4.10 -13.33 13.88
N GLY A 420 4.61 -14.46 14.41
CA GLY A 420 5.60 -15.30 13.72
C GLY A 420 6.91 -14.59 13.39
N GLY A 421 7.27 -13.53 14.12
CA GLY A 421 8.45 -12.70 13.84
C GLY A 421 8.26 -11.62 12.75
N MET A 422 7.05 -11.49 12.17
CA MET A 422 6.74 -10.49 11.12
C MET A 422 6.97 -9.03 11.56
N TYR A 423 6.88 -8.75 12.85
CA TYR A 423 7.08 -7.42 13.43
C TYR A 423 8.22 -7.44 14.45
N PRO A 424 9.14 -6.46 14.42
CA PRO A 424 10.27 -6.39 15.35
C PRO A 424 9.85 -5.91 16.74
N ALA A 425 10.71 -6.14 17.74
CA ALA A 425 10.57 -5.54 19.06
C ALA A 425 10.59 -3.99 18.95
N GLY A 426 9.73 -3.33 19.71
CA GLY A 426 9.52 -1.88 19.65
C GLY A 426 8.54 -1.41 18.58
N GLU A 427 8.04 -2.30 17.71
CA GLU A 427 7.04 -1.94 16.68
C GLU A 427 5.77 -1.37 17.32
N ARG A 428 5.25 -0.26 16.76
CA ARG A 428 4.06 0.39 17.30
C ARG A 428 2.81 -0.43 17.02
N LEU A 429 2.03 -0.69 18.06
CA LEU A 429 0.72 -1.30 17.97
C LEU A 429 -0.37 -0.22 18.05
N ASP A 430 -1.63 -0.60 17.85
CA ASP A 430 -2.73 0.34 18.09
C ASP A 430 -2.75 0.70 19.58
N ALA A 431 -2.97 1.98 19.89
CA ALA A 431 -3.14 2.43 21.26
C ALA A 431 -4.40 1.79 21.88
N LEU A 432 -4.34 1.46 23.17
CA LEU A 432 -5.45 0.82 23.89
C LEU A 432 -6.15 1.79 24.83
N THR A 433 -7.44 1.56 25.05
CA THR A 433 -8.23 2.30 26.05
C THR A 433 -8.79 1.29 27.06
N VAL A 434 -8.64 1.61 28.34
CA VAL A 434 -9.06 0.75 29.46
C VAL A 434 -9.96 1.56 30.38
N ALA A 435 -11.07 0.99 30.81
CA ALA A 435 -11.88 1.50 31.91
C ALA A 435 -12.23 0.35 32.84
N VAL A 436 -11.93 0.46 34.13
CA VAL A 436 -12.23 -0.57 35.15
C VAL A 436 -13.00 0.03 36.31
N ALA A 437 -14.09 -0.62 36.70
CA ALA A 437 -14.98 -0.22 37.77
C ALA A 437 -14.56 -0.87 39.10
N LEU A 438 -14.50 -0.06 40.15
CA LEU A 438 -14.18 -0.47 41.53
C LEU A 438 -15.43 -0.61 42.41
N ASP A 439 -16.59 -0.16 41.93
CA ASP A 439 -17.89 -0.36 42.53
C ASP A 439 -18.95 -0.71 41.47
N LYS A 440 -20.04 -1.36 41.90
CA LYS A 440 -21.01 -2.00 40.99
C LYS A 440 -22.06 -1.03 40.42
N ASN A 441 -22.00 0.24 40.80
CA ASN A 441 -22.88 1.30 40.30
C ASN A 441 -22.12 2.29 39.40
N ALA A 442 -20.80 2.10 39.21
CA ALA A 442 -19.96 2.95 38.39
C ALA A 442 -20.23 2.73 36.89
N GLU A 443 -20.65 3.77 36.17
CA GLU A 443 -20.93 3.68 34.73
C GLU A 443 -19.63 3.65 33.92
N LEU A 444 -19.38 2.53 33.22
CA LEU A 444 -18.26 2.42 32.28
C LEU A 444 -18.52 3.23 30.99
N PRO A 445 -17.46 3.79 30.36
CA PRO A 445 -17.58 4.50 29.09
C PRO A 445 -18.20 3.64 27.98
N SER A 446 -19.36 4.07 27.50
CA SER A 446 -20.01 3.52 26.31
C SER A 446 -19.24 3.88 25.03
N THR A 447 -19.32 3.02 24.02
CA THR A 447 -18.61 3.16 22.73
C THR A 447 -19.27 4.20 21.80
N GLY A 448 -19.38 5.44 22.28
CA GLY A 448 -19.64 6.62 21.45
C GLY A 448 -18.34 7.14 20.85
N GLY A 449 -18.29 7.31 19.52
CA GLY A 449 -17.08 7.72 18.81
C GLY A 449 -16.59 9.11 19.24
N SER A 450 -15.43 9.16 19.91
CA SER A 450 -14.77 10.43 20.25
C SER A 450 -14.31 11.15 18.97
N THR A 451 -15.13 12.09 18.52
CA THR A 451 -14.74 13.08 17.51
C THR A 451 -13.76 14.05 18.16
N GLY A 452 -12.48 13.67 18.19
CA GLY A 452 -11.42 14.42 18.83
C GLY A 452 -11.36 15.86 18.32
N GLY A 453 -11.80 16.80 19.17
CA GLY A 453 -11.81 18.22 18.85
C GLY A 453 -10.40 18.73 18.60
N SER A 454 -10.08 19.01 17.33
CA SER A 454 -8.77 19.53 16.94
C SER A 454 -8.62 20.98 17.41
N SER A 455 -7.98 21.16 18.56
CA SER A 455 -7.63 22.46 19.15
C SER A 455 -6.51 23.16 18.36
N THR A 456 -6.83 23.53 17.13
CA THR A 456 -5.96 24.30 16.25
C THR A 456 -5.85 25.76 16.72
N THR A 457 -4.84 26.04 17.55
CA THR A 457 -4.37 27.40 17.84
C THR A 457 -3.65 27.97 16.62
N SER A 458 -4.42 28.35 15.60
CA SER A 458 -3.93 29.01 14.38
C SER A 458 -3.68 30.50 14.64
N GLY A 459 -2.41 30.85 14.88
CA GLY A 459 -1.96 32.24 14.79
C GLY A 459 -2.16 32.76 13.36
N SER A 460 -2.85 33.89 13.20
CA SER A 460 -3.22 34.40 11.88
C SER A 460 -2.07 35.11 11.18
N ALA A 461 -1.76 34.68 9.95
CA ALA A 461 -1.00 35.42 8.95
C ALA A 461 -1.70 35.26 7.59
N ALA A 462 -1.86 36.34 6.84
CA ALA A 462 -2.78 36.40 5.70
C ALA A 462 -2.12 36.11 4.34
N GLY A 463 -2.88 35.57 3.39
CA GLY A 463 -2.44 35.50 1.99
C GLY A 463 -3.38 34.76 1.03
N GLY A 464 -4.01 35.51 0.11
CA GLY A 464 -4.54 35.00 -1.16
C GLY A 464 -5.90 34.30 -1.14
N SER A 465 -6.83 34.77 -1.99
CA SER A 465 -8.09 34.07 -2.29
C SER A 465 -8.30 33.94 -3.80
N VAL A 466 -8.46 32.70 -4.25
CA VAL A 466 -9.24 32.26 -5.41
C VAL A 466 -9.81 30.88 -5.07
N GLY A 467 -10.97 30.44 -5.56
CA GLY A 467 -11.88 31.14 -6.46
C GLY A 467 -12.58 30.17 -7.43
N GLY A 468 -13.32 29.18 -6.91
CA GLY A 468 -14.04 28.20 -7.73
C GLY A 468 -15.04 27.42 -6.88
N GLY A 469 -16.33 27.55 -7.20
CA GLY A 469 -17.43 26.89 -6.48
C GLY A 469 -18.02 25.71 -7.25
N GLY A 470 -18.54 24.72 -6.52
CA GLY A 470 -19.26 23.57 -7.08
C GLY A 470 -20.12 22.91 -6.01
N THR A 471 -21.40 23.28 -5.94
CA THR A 471 -22.34 22.78 -4.92
C THR A 471 -23.16 21.61 -5.43
N VAL A 472 -23.10 20.47 -4.72
CA VAL A 472 -24.17 19.46 -4.69
C VAL A 472 -24.31 18.97 -3.26
N GLY A 473 -25.50 19.15 -2.68
CA GLY A 473 -25.88 18.55 -1.40
C GLY A 473 -26.71 17.29 -1.63
N GLY A 474 -26.70 16.35 -0.67
CA GLY A 474 -27.42 15.09 -0.82
C GLY A 474 -27.20 14.13 0.34
N SER A 475 -27.72 14.45 1.52
CA SER A 475 -27.75 13.51 2.65
C SER A 475 -28.74 12.38 2.37
N GLY A 476 -28.29 11.13 2.43
CA GLY A 476 -29.15 9.95 2.29
C GLY A 476 -28.45 8.70 2.79
N ALA A 477 -29.04 8.02 3.77
CA ALA A 477 -28.49 6.81 4.38
C ALA A 477 -29.37 5.59 4.09
N LEU A 478 -28.72 4.44 3.96
CA LEU A 478 -29.30 3.08 3.94
C LEU A 478 -30.28 2.74 2.80
N ALA A 479 -29.84 1.85 1.90
CA ALA A 479 -30.71 0.85 1.29
C ALA A 479 -29.96 -0.49 1.28
N SER A 480 -30.58 -1.54 1.82
CA SER A 480 -30.07 -2.91 1.72
C SER A 480 -30.73 -3.59 0.52
N THR A 481 -29.93 -4.18 -0.36
CA THR A 481 -30.43 -5.00 -1.49
C THR A 481 -29.77 -6.36 -1.48
N GLY A 482 -30.28 -7.25 -0.61
CA GLY A 482 -30.03 -8.68 -0.74
C GLY A 482 -30.76 -9.22 -1.97
N ALA A 483 -30.04 -9.88 -2.88
CA ALA A 483 -30.60 -10.52 -4.07
C ALA A 483 -29.97 -11.91 -4.25
N GLY A 484 -30.56 -12.91 -3.58
CA GLY A 484 -30.28 -14.31 -3.86
C GLY A 484 -31.27 -14.84 -4.91
N LEU A 485 -30.76 -15.50 -5.95
CA LEU A 485 -31.56 -16.29 -6.90
C LEU A 485 -30.87 -17.63 -7.19
N PRO A 486 -31.61 -18.68 -7.60
CA PRO A 486 -31.20 -20.07 -7.41
C PRO A 486 -30.43 -20.68 -8.58
N ALA A 487 -29.92 -21.89 -8.35
CA ALA A 487 -29.30 -22.71 -9.39
C ALA A 487 -30.32 -23.23 -10.42
N GLY A 488 -29.90 -23.27 -11.69
CA GLY A 488 -30.60 -23.88 -12.82
C GLY A 488 -29.66 -24.00 -14.02
N ALA A 489 -29.60 -25.17 -14.65
CA ALA A 489 -28.55 -25.50 -15.62
C ALA A 489 -28.99 -25.32 -17.09
N LEU A 490 -28.03 -24.97 -17.96
CA LEU A 490 -28.07 -25.25 -19.39
C LEU A 490 -26.72 -25.83 -19.85
N ILE A 491 -26.74 -26.54 -20.98
CA ILE A 491 -25.73 -27.52 -21.40
C ILE A 491 -25.37 -27.30 -22.88
N ALA A 492 -24.15 -27.70 -23.27
CA ALA A 492 -23.67 -27.91 -24.65
C ALA A 492 -23.45 -26.66 -25.55
N ALA A 493 -22.60 -26.72 -26.60
CA ALA A 493 -21.43 -27.58 -26.87
C ALA A 493 -20.60 -27.06 -28.06
N SER A 494 -19.27 -27.21 -28.02
CA SER A 494 -18.34 -27.28 -29.16
C SER A 494 -16.91 -27.55 -28.62
N GLY A 495 -15.98 -28.20 -29.34
CA GLY A 495 -16.05 -28.93 -30.62
C GLY A 495 -14.69 -29.61 -30.90
N VAL A 496 -14.69 -30.89 -31.27
CA VAL A 496 -13.50 -31.78 -31.28
C VAL A 496 -12.60 -31.62 -32.52
N ILE A 497 -11.27 -31.75 -32.32
CA ILE A 497 -10.23 -32.12 -33.31
C ILE A 497 -9.32 -33.20 -32.67
N VAL A 498 -8.66 -34.07 -33.46
CA VAL A 498 -8.11 -35.39 -33.00
C VAL A 498 -6.77 -35.78 -33.65
N ALA A 499 -5.95 -36.53 -32.89
CA ALA A 499 -4.76 -37.34 -33.30
C ALA A 499 -3.47 -36.56 -33.69
N ALA A 500 -2.25 -37.12 -33.68
CA ALA A 500 -1.71 -38.45 -33.28
C ALA A 500 -0.21 -38.27 -32.85
N GLY A 501 0.54 -39.26 -32.31
CA GLY A 501 0.27 -40.65 -31.92
C GLY A 501 1.58 -41.48 -31.72
N ALA A 502 1.46 -42.70 -31.15
CA ALA A 502 2.51 -43.74 -30.95
C ALA A 502 3.67 -43.45 -29.96
N GLY A 503 4.30 -44.45 -29.30
CA GLY A 503 3.96 -45.88 -29.16
C GLY A 503 5.07 -46.78 -28.56
N ALA A 504 4.67 -47.85 -27.84
CA ALA A 504 5.50 -48.93 -27.19
C ALA A 504 6.50 -48.50 -26.07
N VAL A 505 6.65 -49.14 -24.89
CA VAL A 505 6.32 -50.45 -24.25
C VAL A 505 7.41 -51.54 -24.34
N VAL A 506 8.06 -51.83 -23.20
CA VAL A 506 8.56 -53.17 -22.76
C VAL A 506 8.43 -53.29 -21.22
N VAL A 507 8.17 -54.48 -20.67
CA VAL A 507 7.93 -54.76 -19.23
C VAL A 507 8.57 -56.11 -18.81
N ALA A 508 8.81 -56.29 -17.49
CA ALA A 508 9.28 -57.49 -16.76
C ALA A 508 10.81 -57.68 -16.70
N ARG A 509 11.41 -58.33 -15.67
CA ARG A 509 10.93 -59.30 -14.64
C ARG A 509 11.35 -58.84 -13.21
N ARG A 510 10.55 -59.03 -12.14
CA ARG A 510 10.43 -60.23 -11.24
C ARG A 510 11.78 -60.83 -10.79
N ARG A 511 12.03 -61.29 -9.55
CA ARG A 511 11.35 -61.25 -8.21
C ARG A 511 12.48 -61.52 -7.16
N ARG A 512 12.33 -61.80 -5.84
CA ARG A 512 11.28 -62.29 -4.92
C ARG A 512 11.63 -61.83 -3.47
N THR A 513 10.69 -61.83 -2.53
CA THR A 513 10.96 -61.83 -1.07
C THR A 513 11.30 -63.22 -0.52
N VAL A 514 12.27 -63.28 0.38
CA VAL A 514 12.21 -63.96 1.68
C VAL A 514 12.75 -62.96 2.70
#